data_AF-A0A2D8UQB1-F1
#
_entry.id   AF-A0A2D8UQB1-F1
#
_cell.length_a   1.000
_cell.length_b   1.000
_cell.length_c   1.000
_cell.angle_alpha   90.00
_cell.angle_beta   90.00
_cell.angle_gamma   90.00
#
_symmetry.space_group_name_H-M   'P 1'
#
loop_
_entity.id
_entity.type
_entity.pdbx_description
1 polymer ?
#
loop_
_entity_poly.entity_id
_entity_poly.type
_entity_poly.pdbx_seq_one_letter_code
_entity_poly.pdbx_strand_id
1 'polypeptide(L)'
;MESQVNTGSIHDQIPSRIVRNAIRSAICIDDNYAAPYRNSEGLNSEQPEKLYYSFRKDGKCDLDIYRFQGIEEWKKHKNLLCNKDLMVLDWELDQTSKNKYSDTLEILKHNIRDKNVPFVVIYTQTQDLDNVSKTLLEEFNNYTETDYGKLIELFTQEFKDFIEEQDEIESFFEDHSDFFYEFIKSHDKRNELFLEFRNKFFDTLGIKDKFISNHQESCRSKGLSGEPLEKCIEAGEKKFKREFFPLFEEKIKKISSYFQKCHNHIDGFNQIANINLCNEIKEVDSLKITNNRIHIEKHCYSFGGIIVLILHKQGEENGVSPNDLFNVFSEAITSNPHNLIHLISLELKDKFRNDFSTIGTKFNTVDEKAFLHHAKNYEIGGEFSLNSFKNFVVKSWIH
;
A
#
# COMPACT_ATOMS: atom_id res chain seq x y z
N MET A 1 -42.68 19.17 -6.01
CA MET A 1 -41.27 18.97 -6.39
C MET A 1 -40.61 18.27 -5.22
N GLU A 2 -40.69 16.94 -5.24
CA GLU A 2 -40.05 16.07 -4.25
C GLU A 2 -38.56 16.02 -4.56
N SER A 3 -37.75 16.41 -3.58
CA SER A 3 -36.30 16.25 -3.62
C SER A 3 -35.97 14.78 -3.46
N GLN A 4 -35.36 14.18 -4.48
CA GLN A 4 -34.82 12.83 -4.43
C GLN A 4 -33.71 12.79 -3.36
N VAL A 5 -34.00 12.11 -2.25
CA VAL A 5 -33.00 11.68 -1.27
C VAL A 5 -32.24 10.54 -1.91
N ASN A 6 -30.97 10.79 -2.23
CA ASN A 6 -30.06 9.78 -2.76
C ASN A 6 -29.74 8.78 -1.63
N THR A 7 -30.48 7.69 -1.57
CA THR A 7 -30.23 6.60 -0.62
C THR A 7 -29.10 5.72 -1.16
N GLY A 8 -27.85 6.12 -0.89
CA GLY A 8 -26.72 5.19 -0.96
C GLY A 8 -27.03 3.95 -0.12
N SER A 9 -26.72 2.76 -0.64
CA SER A 9 -27.02 1.46 -0.03
C SER A 9 -26.61 1.46 1.45
N ILE A 10 -27.48 0.93 2.33
CA ILE A 10 -27.22 0.79 3.77
C ILE A 10 -25.88 0.06 4.03
N HIS A 11 -25.46 -0.80 3.09
CA HIS A 11 -24.18 -1.51 3.15
C HIS A 11 -22.95 -0.60 3.00
N ASP A 12 -23.04 0.52 2.28
CA ASP A 12 -21.92 1.45 2.06
C ASP A 12 -21.74 2.44 3.23
N GLN A 13 -22.79 2.62 4.04
CA GLN A 13 -22.77 3.53 5.19
C GLN A 13 -22.11 2.92 6.43
N ILE A 14 -22.17 1.58 6.58
CA ILE A 14 -21.63 0.89 7.77
C ILE A 14 -20.09 1.00 7.84
N PRO A 15 -19.32 0.68 6.78
CA PRO A 15 -17.86 0.79 6.81
C PRO A 15 -17.39 2.22 7.06
N SER A 16 -18.04 3.20 6.42
CA SER A 16 -17.74 4.63 6.59
C SER A 16 -17.95 5.08 8.03
N ARG A 17 -19.02 4.61 8.69
CA ARG A 17 -19.24 4.83 10.12
C ARG A 17 -18.14 4.19 10.98
N ILE A 18 -17.78 2.93 10.70
CA ILE A 18 -16.77 2.19 11.48
C ILE A 18 -15.42 2.91 11.41
N VAL A 19 -14.94 3.23 10.21
CA VAL A 19 -13.64 3.90 9.99
C VAL A 19 -13.63 5.27 10.65
N ARG A 20 -14.69 6.05 10.46
CA ARG A 20 -14.84 7.37 11.09
C ARG A 20 -14.82 7.31 12.61
N ASN A 21 -15.47 6.31 13.21
CA ASN A 21 -15.48 6.16 14.65
C ASN A 21 -14.14 5.66 15.20
N ALA A 22 -13.41 4.86 14.41
CA ALA A 22 -12.15 4.28 14.83
C ALA A 22 -10.98 5.28 14.80
N ILE A 23 -10.99 6.27 13.90
CA ILE A 23 -9.97 7.32 13.84
C ILE A 23 -10.34 8.44 14.83
N ARG A 24 -9.75 8.40 16.03
CA ARG A 24 -10.03 9.37 17.10
C ARG A 24 -8.81 10.19 17.51
N SER A 25 -7.62 9.74 17.18
CA SER A 25 -6.39 10.49 17.45
C SER A 25 -5.48 10.49 16.23
N ALA A 26 -4.98 11.66 15.88
CA ALA A 26 -4.10 11.90 14.76
C ALA A 26 -2.85 12.68 15.21
N ILE A 27 -1.79 12.57 14.42
CA ILE A 27 -0.61 13.42 14.50
C ILE A 27 -0.28 13.99 13.13
N CYS A 28 0.01 15.29 13.07
CA CYS A 28 0.54 15.96 11.91
C CYS A 28 2.03 16.27 12.13
N ILE A 29 2.88 15.84 11.19
CA ILE A 29 4.32 16.05 11.20
C ILE A 29 4.67 16.87 9.96
N ASP A 30 5.11 18.11 10.18
CA ASP A 30 5.45 19.08 9.14
C ASP A 30 6.57 20.00 9.67
N ASP A 31 7.51 20.41 8.83
CA ASP A 31 8.67 21.24 9.21
C ASP A 31 8.31 22.74 9.33
N ASN A 32 7.28 23.18 8.60
CA ASN A 32 6.86 24.56 8.46
C ASN A 32 5.71 24.96 9.39
N TYR A 33 5.04 23.99 10.02
CA TYR A 33 3.92 24.26 10.92
C TYR A 33 4.36 24.72 12.32
N ALA A 34 3.66 25.73 12.82
CA ALA A 34 3.78 26.16 14.21
C ALA A 34 3.12 25.12 15.13
N ALA A 35 3.94 24.43 15.94
CA ALA A 35 3.43 23.55 16.98
C ALA A 35 2.86 24.36 18.17
N PRO A 36 1.77 23.90 18.81
CA PRO A 36 1.23 24.54 20.00
C PRO A 36 2.28 24.73 21.10
N TYR A 37 2.21 25.86 21.81
CA TYR A 37 3.07 26.19 22.95
C TYR A 37 4.58 26.29 22.64
N ARG A 38 4.97 26.40 21.36
CA ARG A 38 6.35 26.67 20.93
C ARG A 38 6.47 28.04 20.27
N ASN A 39 7.69 28.58 20.21
CA ASN A 39 7.92 29.82 19.47
C ASN A 39 7.60 29.60 17.97
N SER A 40 6.73 30.45 17.43
CA SER A 40 6.14 30.34 16.09
C SER A 40 6.61 31.44 15.13
N GLU A 41 7.61 32.24 15.51
CA GLU A 41 8.17 33.27 14.63
C GLU A 41 8.65 32.67 13.30
N GLY A 42 8.12 33.18 12.19
CA GLY A 42 8.44 32.74 10.83
C GLY A 42 7.81 31.42 10.38
N LEU A 43 6.94 30.81 11.19
CA LEU A 43 6.23 29.56 10.85
C LEU A 43 4.79 29.81 10.42
N ASN A 44 4.22 28.84 9.71
CA ASN A 44 2.81 28.86 9.36
C ASN A 44 1.96 28.51 10.60
N SER A 45 1.17 29.46 11.07
CA SER A 45 0.25 29.27 12.20
C SER A 45 -1.22 29.10 11.78
N GLU A 46 -1.60 29.65 10.62
CA GLU A 46 -2.99 29.64 10.16
C GLU A 46 -3.43 28.26 9.66
N GLN A 47 -2.61 27.60 8.84
CA GLN A 47 -2.91 26.25 8.33
C GLN A 47 -3.02 25.19 9.44
N PRO A 48 -2.08 25.08 10.39
CA PRO A 48 -2.21 24.12 11.48
C PRO A 48 -3.43 24.40 12.37
N GLU A 49 -3.79 25.67 12.59
CA GLU A 49 -5.00 26.04 13.33
C GLU A 49 -6.27 25.57 12.62
N LYS A 50 -6.39 25.82 11.31
CA LYS A 50 -7.52 25.36 10.51
C LYS A 50 -7.62 23.84 10.47
N LEU A 51 -6.48 23.16 10.28
CA LEU A 51 -6.41 21.70 10.29
C LEU A 51 -6.87 21.13 11.65
N TYR A 52 -6.36 21.70 12.74
CA TYR A 52 -6.75 21.31 14.10
C TYR A 52 -8.25 21.48 14.33
N TYR A 53 -8.83 22.63 13.96
CA TYR A 53 -10.26 22.86 14.12
C TYR A 53 -11.10 21.91 13.28
N SER A 54 -10.71 21.64 12.03
CA SER A 54 -11.47 20.72 11.18
C SER A 54 -11.45 19.29 11.74
N PHE A 55 -10.27 18.80 12.16
CA PHE A 55 -10.14 17.48 12.78
C PHE A 55 -10.99 17.34 14.05
N ARG A 56 -11.00 18.36 14.91
CA ARG A 56 -11.80 18.33 16.14
C ARG A 56 -13.30 18.50 15.89
N LYS A 57 -13.69 19.52 15.13
CA LYS A 57 -15.10 19.89 14.94
C LYS A 57 -15.82 18.91 14.04
N ASP A 58 -15.22 18.58 12.90
CA ASP A 58 -15.87 17.79 11.84
C ASP A 58 -15.52 16.30 11.95
N GLY A 59 -14.27 16.02 12.35
CA GLY A 59 -13.75 14.66 12.47
C GLY A 59 -14.01 13.99 13.83
N LYS A 60 -14.27 14.75 14.90
CA LYS A 60 -14.23 14.25 16.30
C LYS A 60 -12.91 13.55 16.63
N CYS A 61 -11.82 14.03 16.03
CA CYS A 61 -10.48 13.48 16.16
C CYS A 61 -9.58 14.50 16.84
N ASP A 62 -8.85 14.07 17.87
CA ASP A 62 -7.79 14.88 18.46
C ASP A 62 -6.59 14.92 17.51
N LEU A 63 -6.06 16.11 17.22
CA LEU A 63 -4.89 16.30 16.38
C LEU A 63 -3.74 16.88 17.19
N ASP A 64 -2.62 16.16 17.23
CA ASP A 64 -1.34 16.70 17.70
C ASP A 64 -0.54 17.24 16.51
N ILE A 65 0.09 18.40 16.68
CA ILE A 65 0.93 19.02 15.66
C ILE A 65 2.37 19.01 16.14
N TYR A 66 3.22 18.28 15.43
CA TYR A 66 4.65 18.18 15.70
C TYR A 66 5.42 18.91 14.60
N ARG A 67 6.16 19.95 15.00
CA ARG A 67 7.12 20.61 14.13
C ARG A 67 8.35 19.73 13.97
N PHE A 68 8.60 19.27 12.75
CA PHE A 68 9.80 18.50 12.45
C PHE A 68 11.07 19.37 12.54
N GLN A 69 12.13 18.80 13.12
CA GLN A 69 13.41 19.50 13.39
C GLN A 69 14.62 18.69 12.93
N GLY A 70 14.41 17.63 12.15
CA GLY A 70 15.41 16.67 11.74
C GLY A 70 15.24 15.30 12.39
N ILE A 71 15.76 14.28 11.72
CA ILE A 71 15.52 12.88 12.05
C ILE A 71 16.08 12.45 13.41
N GLU A 72 17.21 13.01 13.83
CA GLU A 72 17.84 12.72 15.13
C GLU A 72 17.01 13.23 16.30
N GLU A 73 16.34 14.37 16.13
CA GLU A 73 15.40 14.86 17.14
C GLU A 73 14.13 14.03 17.14
N TRP A 74 13.59 13.70 15.95
CA TRP A 74 12.42 12.82 15.82
C TRP A 74 12.62 11.47 16.52
N LYS A 75 13.82 10.88 16.45
CA LYS A 75 14.14 9.61 17.13
C LYS A 75 13.86 9.64 18.64
N LYS A 76 13.96 10.82 19.29
CA LYS A 76 13.66 11.00 20.71
C LYS A 76 12.17 11.08 21.02
N HIS A 77 11.35 11.42 20.02
CA HIS A 77 9.91 11.65 20.13
C HIS A 77 9.07 10.59 19.41
N LYS A 78 9.66 9.44 19.03
CA LYS A 78 8.94 8.33 18.36
C LYS A 78 7.70 7.84 19.13
N ASN A 79 7.70 8.01 20.46
CA ASN A 79 6.57 7.70 21.33
C ASN A 79 5.32 8.55 21.03
N LEU A 80 5.43 9.66 20.28
CA LEU A 80 4.27 10.43 19.83
C LEU A 80 3.35 9.65 18.88
N LEU A 81 3.86 8.59 18.23
CA LEU A 81 3.05 7.69 17.42
C LEU A 81 2.21 6.71 18.26
N CYS A 82 2.51 6.54 19.55
CA CYS A 82 1.77 5.61 20.41
C CYS A 82 0.31 6.03 20.54
N ASN A 83 -0.60 5.06 20.36
CA ASN A 83 -2.05 5.25 20.43
C ASN A 83 -2.64 6.20 19.37
N LYS A 84 -1.89 6.57 18.32
CA LYS A 84 -2.44 7.30 17.17
C LYS A 84 -3.12 6.35 16.20
N ASP A 85 -4.19 6.83 15.59
CA ASP A 85 -4.93 6.14 14.55
C ASP A 85 -4.50 6.62 13.16
N LEU A 86 -4.16 7.90 13.04
CA LEU A 86 -3.83 8.56 11.78
C LEU A 86 -2.54 9.38 11.90
N MET A 87 -1.67 9.28 10.90
CA MET A 87 -0.48 10.12 10.75
C MET A 87 -0.59 10.93 9.46
N VAL A 88 -0.59 12.25 9.57
CA VAL A 88 -0.45 13.18 8.45
C VAL A 88 1.02 13.60 8.40
N LEU A 89 1.69 13.29 7.30
CA LEU A 89 3.13 13.43 7.16
C LEU A 89 3.43 14.27 5.93
N ASP A 90 4.16 15.37 6.11
CA ASP A 90 4.68 16.13 4.98
C ASP A 90 5.67 15.27 4.18
N TRP A 91 5.60 15.32 2.85
CA TRP A 91 6.52 14.59 2.01
C TRP A 91 7.91 15.23 2.03
N GLU A 92 7.98 16.56 2.03
CA GLU A 92 9.23 17.32 1.90
C GLU A 92 9.75 17.88 3.23
N LEU A 93 10.02 17.01 4.21
CA LEU A 93 10.45 17.41 5.56
C LEU A 93 11.85 18.03 5.66
N ASP A 94 12.73 17.77 4.70
CA ASP A 94 14.08 18.35 4.68
C ASP A 94 14.27 19.23 3.45
N GLN A 95 14.06 20.53 3.61
CA GLN A 95 14.24 21.49 2.53
C GLN A 95 15.71 21.73 2.15
N THR A 96 16.67 21.25 2.98
CA THR A 96 18.10 21.55 2.84
C THR A 96 18.87 20.48 2.09
N SER A 97 18.43 19.23 2.12
CA SER A 97 19.09 18.16 1.38
C SER A 97 18.64 18.08 -0.08
N LYS A 98 19.48 17.41 -0.88
CA LYS A 98 19.14 17.07 -2.27
C LYS A 98 17.95 16.12 -2.35
N ASN A 99 17.80 15.23 -1.35
CA ASN A 99 16.67 14.32 -1.22
C ASN A 99 15.74 14.76 -0.09
N LYS A 100 14.81 15.66 -0.44
CA LYS A 100 13.92 16.32 0.52
C LYS A 100 12.96 15.42 1.29
N TYR A 101 12.79 14.18 0.85
CA TYR A 101 11.86 13.20 1.42
C TYR A 101 12.56 12.04 2.13
N SER A 102 13.89 12.08 2.27
CA SER A 102 14.66 11.03 2.94
C SER A 102 14.22 10.80 4.40
N ASP A 103 14.05 11.88 5.16
CA ASP A 103 13.55 11.82 6.55
C ASP A 103 12.12 11.28 6.62
N THR A 104 11.27 11.65 5.67
CA THR A 104 9.90 11.13 5.52
C THR A 104 9.89 9.61 5.37
N LEU A 105 10.76 9.09 4.48
CA LEU A 105 10.91 7.65 4.28
C LEU A 105 11.39 6.95 5.56
N GLU A 106 12.33 7.54 6.31
CA GLU A 106 12.79 6.97 7.59
C GLU A 106 11.67 6.93 8.65
N ILE A 107 10.83 7.96 8.74
CA ILE A 107 9.66 7.96 9.62
C ILE A 107 8.68 6.85 9.22
N LEU A 108 8.38 6.72 7.92
CA LEU A 108 7.49 5.69 7.40
C LEU A 108 8.03 4.27 7.65
N LYS A 109 9.34 4.04 7.44
CA LYS A 109 10.00 2.76 7.74
C LYS A 109 9.79 2.35 9.19
N HIS A 110 10.00 3.27 10.13
CA HIS A 110 9.74 3.01 11.55
C HIS A 110 8.27 2.70 11.82
N ASN A 111 7.35 3.49 11.27
CA ASN A 111 5.91 3.26 11.47
C ASN A 111 5.45 1.89 10.92
N ILE A 112 5.91 1.50 9.73
CA ILE A 112 5.57 0.23 9.09
C ILE A 112 6.17 -0.97 9.84
N ARG A 113 7.43 -0.84 10.28
CA ARG A 113 8.10 -1.88 11.09
C ARG A 113 7.36 -2.14 12.40
N ASP A 114 7.07 -1.07 13.14
CA ASP A 114 6.53 -1.17 14.50
C ASP A 114 5.00 -1.29 14.52
N LYS A 115 4.34 -1.05 13.37
CA LYS A 115 2.88 -1.06 13.19
C LYS A 115 2.16 -0.13 14.17
N ASN A 116 2.74 1.05 14.39
CA ASN A 116 2.24 2.02 15.37
C ASN A 116 0.92 2.67 14.92
N VAL A 117 0.90 3.19 13.68
CA VAL A 117 -0.23 3.97 13.15
C VAL A 117 -0.76 3.33 11.87
N PRO A 118 -2.02 2.84 11.84
CA PRO A 118 -2.56 2.07 10.72
C PRO A 118 -2.94 2.91 9.49
N PHE A 119 -3.26 4.20 9.68
CA PHE A 119 -3.60 5.11 8.58
C PHE A 119 -2.55 6.20 8.46
N VAL A 120 -2.07 6.41 7.23
CA VAL A 120 -1.07 7.44 6.93
C VAL A 120 -1.54 8.25 5.73
N VAL A 121 -1.39 9.56 5.82
CA VAL A 121 -1.57 10.51 4.73
C VAL A 121 -0.22 11.15 4.48
N ILE A 122 0.33 10.93 3.29
CA ILE A 122 1.46 11.68 2.77
C ILE A 122 0.89 12.90 2.08
N TYR A 123 1.29 14.09 2.53
CA TYR A 123 0.84 15.36 2.00
C TYR A 123 2.03 16.06 1.35
N THR A 124 1.93 16.37 0.05
CA THR A 124 3.08 16.82 -0.75
C THR A 124 2.78 18.08 -1.54
N GLN A 125 3.77 18.95 -1.68
CA GLN A 125 3.67 20.13 -2.55
C GLN A 125 3.85 19.78 -4.04
N THR A 126 4.37 18.60 -4.38
CA THR A 126 4.54 18.20 -5.78
C THR A 126 3.23 17.78 -6.42
N GLN A 127 2.93 18.31 -7.61
CA GLN A 127 1.80 17.87 -8.42
C GLN A 127 2.01 16.46 -8.97
N ASP A 128 3.26 16.00 -9.04
CA ASP A 128 3.62 14.66 -9.51
C ASP A 128 3.47 13.62 -8.39
N LEU A 129 2.23 13.21 -8.15
CA LEU A 129 1.89 12.15 -7.19
C LEU A 129 2.35 10.76 -7.66
N ASP A 130 2.59 10.60 -8.96
CA ASP A 130 3.11 9.36 -9.53
C ASP A 130 4.55 9.13 -9.08
N ASN A 131 5.39 10.16 -9.12
CA ASN A 131 6.75 10.05 -8.63
C ASN A 131 6.83 9.72 -7.12
N VAL A 132 5.94 10.30 -6.30
CA VAL A 132 5.83 9.95 -4.87
C VAL A 132 5.42 8.49 -4.71
N SER A 133 4.47 8.03 -5.51
CA SER A 133 4.00 6.63 -5.49
C SER A 133 5.10 5.65 -5.90
N LYS A 134 5.82 5.92 -7.00
CA LYS A 134 6.95 5.10 -7.47
C LYS A 134 8.02 4.98 -6.38
N THR A 135 8.42 6.11 -5.80
CA THR A 135 9.40 6.15 -4.71
C THR A 135 8.98 5.26 -3.53
N LEU A 136 7.71 5.31 -3.12
CA LEU A 136 7.21 4.47 -2.03
C LEU A 136 7.13 2.99 -2.40
N LEU A 137 6.70 2.67 -3.63
CA LEU A 137 6.65 1.29 -4.12
C LEU A 137 8.04 0.69 -4.18
N GLU A 138 9.02 1.42 -4.69
CA GLU A 138 10.43 1.03 -4.73
C GLU A 138 10.98 0.85 -3.32
N GLU A 139 10.78 1.82 -2.41
CA GLU A 139 11.30 1.78 -1.05
C GLU A 139 10.68 0.65 -0.19
N PHE A 140 9.39 0.38 -0.36
CA PHE A 140 8.68 -0.66 0.41
C PHE A 140 8.41 -1.95 -0.39
N ASN A 141 9.15 -2.16 -1.47
CA ASN A 141 9.15 -3.39 -2.26
C ASN A 141 9.65 -4.61 -1.46
N ASN A 142 8.99 -5.76 -1.59
CA ASN A 142 9.38 -7.03 -0.99
C ASN A 142 10.38 -7.86 -1.81
N TYR A 143 10.63 -7.47 -3.06
CA TYR A 143 11.59 -8.12 -3.95
C TYR A 143 12.94 -7.40 -3.93
N THR A 144 13.99 -8.14 -4.23
CA THR A 144 15.37 -7.63 -4.29
C THR A 144 15.94 -7.71 -5.70
N GLU A 145 17.10 -7.08 -5.92
CA GLU A 145 17.87 -7.22 -7.16
C GLU A 145 18.18 -8.69 -7.50
N THR A 146 18.37 -9.55 -6.49
CA THR A 146 18.52 -11.01 -6.71
C THR A 146 17.25 -11.63 -7.30
N ASP A 147 16.07 -11.20 -6.84
CA ASP A 147 14.80 -11.66 -7.40
C ASP A 147 14.64 -11.16 -8.84
N TYR A 148 15.08 -9.94 -9.14
CA TYR A 148 15.13 -9.40 -10.50
C TYR A 148 16.06 -10.21 -11.41
N GLY A 149 17.33 -10.44 -11.03
CA GLY A 149 18.24 -11.26 -11.82
C GLY A 149 17.67 -12.67 -12.07
N LYS A 150 16.98 -13.25 -11.09
CA LYS A 150 16.30 -14.54 -11.25
C LYS A 150 15.11 -14.46 -12.21
N LEU A 151 14.36 -13.36 -12.20
CA LEU A 151 13.26 -13.12 -13.13
C LEU A 151 13.78 -13.12 -14.57
N ILE A 152 14.86 -12.38 -14.83
CA ILE A 152 15.49 -12.30 -16.16
C ILE A 152 15.95 -13.70 -16.61
N GLU A 153 16.64 -14.45 -15.75
CA GLU A 153 17.08 -15.83 -16.04
C GLU A 153 15.90 -16.75 -16.43
N LEU A 154 14.78 -16.68 -15.70
CA LEU A 154 13.59 -17.49 -15.97
C LEU A 154 12.92 -17.11 -17.28
N PHE A 155 12.86 -15.82 -17.61
CA PHE A 155 12.37 -15.37 -18.92
C PHE A 155 13.25 -15.89 -20.06
N THR A 156 14.57 -15.74 -19.95
CA THR A 156 15.51 -16.27 -20.96
C THR A 156 15.34 -17.78 -21.13
N GLN A 157 15.19 -18.54 -20.03
CA GLN A 157 14.98 -20.00 -20.09
C GLN A 157 13.66 -20.38 -20.76
N GLU A 158 12.56 -19.70 -20.43
CA GLU A 158 11.25 -19.99 -21.02
C GLU A 158 11.17 -19.59 -22.48
N PHE A 159 11.92 -18.58 -22.92
CA PHE A 159 11.87 -18.07 -24.30
C PHE A 159 13.13 -18.40 -25.10
N LYS A 160 13.97 -19.34 -24.64
CA LYS A 160 15.25 -19.75 -25.25
C LYS A 160 15.21 -20.11 -26.75
N ASP A 161 14.04 -20.54 -27.25
CA ASP A 161 13.87 -20.90 -28.67
C ASP A 161 13.78 -19.64 -29.57
N PHE A 162 13.66 -18.46 -28.97
CA PHE A 162 13.50 -17.17 -29.64
C PHE A 162 14.47 -16.10 -29.13
N ILE A 163 15.08 -16.29 -27.96
CA ILE A 163 15.92 -15.31 -27.28
C ILE A 163 17.22 -16.01 -26.91
N GLU A 164 18.34 -15.45 -27.35
CA GLU A 164 19.66 -16.05 -27.20
C GLU A 164 20.41 -15.45 -26.02
N GLU A 165 20.28 -14.14 -25.82
CA GLU A 165 21.04 -13.39 -24.81
C GLU A 165 20.15 -12.90 -23.67
N GLN A 166 20.68 -12.93 -22.45
CA GLN A 166 19.99 -12.44 -21.26
C GLN A 166 19.78 -10.92 -21.33
N ASP A 167 20.76 -10.21 -21.88
CA ASP A 167 20.80 -8.75 -22.04
C ASP A 167 19.63 -8.22 -22.88
N GLU A 168 19.10 -9.01 -23.83
CA GLU A 168 17.90 -8.65 -24.60
C GLU A 168 16.66 -8.51 -23.70
N ILE A 169 16.49 -9.43 -22.73
CA ILE A 169 15.39 -9.37 -21.77
C ILE A 169 15.60 -8.22 -20.81
N GLU A 170 16.80 -8.08 -20.26
CA GLU A 170 17.12 -7.02 -19.30
C GLU A 170 16.86 -5.63 -19.90
N SER A 171 17.41 -5.37 -21.08
CA SER A 171 17.19 -4.11 -21.82
C SER A 171 15.71 -3.85 -22.07
N PHE A 172 14.94 -4.88 -22.46
CA PHE A 172 13.51 -4.73 -22.67
C PHE A 172 12.78 -4.33 -21.37
N PHE A 173 13.10 -4.95 -20.24
CA PHE A 173 12.46 -4.66 -18.95
C PHE A 173 12.82 -3.26 -18.44
N GLU A 174 14.05 -2.81 -18.64
CA GLU A 174 14.50 -1.45 -18.29
C GLU A 174 13.81 -0.37 -19.13
N ASP A 175 13.79 -0.55 -20.45
CA ASP A 175 13.17 0.37 -21.41
C ASP A 175 11.65 0.53 -21.20
N HIS A 176 11.04 -0.46 -20.53
CA HIS A 176 9.61 -0.49 -20.26
C HIS A 176 9.28 -0.41 -18.76
N SER A 177 10.18 0.06 -17.90
CA SER A 177 9.97 0.21 -16.45
C SER A 177 8.67 0.98 -16.10
N ASP A 178 8.39 2.08 -16.79
CA ASP A 178 7.17 2.88 -16.63
C ASP A 178 5.89 2.08 -16.87
N PHE A 179 5.95 1.08 -17.75
CA PHE A 179 4.83 0.21 -18.06
C PHE A 179 4.41 -0.62 -16.83
N PHE A 180 5.38 -1.13 -16.07
CA PHE A 180 5.13 -1.94 -14.89
C PHE A 180 4.52 -1.11 -13.75
N TYR A 181 4.94 0.15 -13.61
CA TYR A 181 4.29 1.07 -12.69
C TYR A 181 2.82 1.33 -13.07
N GLU A 182 2.54 1.60 -14.35
CA GLU A 182 1.16 1.81 -14.81
C GLU A 182 0.31 0.55 -14.58
N PHE A 183 0.87 -0.65 -14.78
CA PHE A 183 0.20 -1.92 -14.49
C PHE A 183 -0.19 -2.08 -13.01
N ILE A 184 0.70 -1.69 -12.09
CA ILE A 184 0.43 -1.73 -10.65
C ILE A 184 -0.63 -0.71 -10.28
N LYS A 185 -0.51 0.51 -10.81
CA LYS A 185 -1.39 1.66 -10.54
C LYS A 185 -2.82 1.44 -11.03
N SER A 186 -3.00 0.98 -12.27
CA SER A 186 -4.27 0.94 -13.00
C SER A 186 -4.89 -0.45 -12.97
N HIS A 187 -5.41 -0.84 -11.81
CA HIS A 187 -5.94 -2.19 -11.58
C HIS A 187 -7.07 -2.60 -12.55
N ASP A 188 -7.99 -1.66 -12.82
CA ASP A 188 -9.11 -1.81 -13.75
C ASP A 188 -8.66 -2.06 -15.20
N LYS A 189 -7.47 -1.57 -15.58
CA LYS A 189 -6.90 -1.71 -16.92
C LYS A 189 -5.89 -2.84 -17.05
N ARG A 190 -5.66 -3.65 -16.01
CA ARG A 190 -4.63 -4.70 -16.03
C ARG A 190 -4.74 -5.68 -17.19
N ASN A 191 -5.95 -6.06 -17.58
CA ASN A 191 -6.12 -6.95 -18.73
C ASN A 191 -5.67 -6.28 -20.04
N GLU A 192 -6.03 -5.01 -20.25
CA GLU A 192 -5.62 -4.24 -21.42
C GLU A 192 -4.10 -4.04 -21.46
N LEU A 193 -3.53 -3.60 -20.33
CA LEU A 193 -2.09 -3.43 -20.18
C LEU A 193 -1.35 -4.75 -20.38
N PHE A 194 -1.81 -5.85 -19.80
CA PHE A 194 -1.17 -7.16 -20.04
C PHE A 194 -1.12 -7.54 -21.53
N LEU A 195 -2.19 -7.26 -22.27
CA LEU A 195 -2.22 -7.48 -23.72
C LEU A 195 -1.24 -6.57 -24.47
N GLU A 196 -1.16 -5.29 -24.08
CA GLU A 196 -0.20 -4.33 -24.63
C GLU A 196 1.24 -4.78 -24.38
N PHE A 197 1.56 -5.16 -23.14
CA PHE A 197 2.88 -5.69 -22.78
C PHE A 197 3.26 -6.88 -23.63
N ARG A 198 2.35 -7.86 -23.74
CA ARG A 198 2.61 -9.07 -24.53
C ARG A 198 2.93 -8.75 -25.98
N ASN A 199 2.20 -7.81 -26.58
CA ASN A 199 2.46 -7.39 -27.95
C ASN A 199 3.81 -6.69 -28.07
N LYS A 200 4.12 -5.73 -27.18
CA LYS A 200 5.42 -5.05 -27.14
C LYS A 200 6.57 -6.04 -26.96
N PHE A 201 6.41 -7.02 -26.06
CA PHE A 201 7.40 -8.06 -25.83
C PHE A 201 7.69 -8.86 -27.11
N PHE A 202 6.64 -9.25 -27.86
CA PHE A 202 6.83 -9.97 -29.12
C PHE A 202 7.43 -9.13 -30.24
N ASP A 203 7.04 -7.86 -30.32
CA ASP A 203 7.48 -6.96 -31.38
C ASP A 203 8.93 -6.52 -31.14
N THR A 204 9.28 -6.09 -29.92
CA THR A 204 10.64 -5.63 -29.58
C THR A 204 11.67 -6.74 -29.69
N LEU A 205 11.33 -7.95 -29.25
CA LEU A 205 12.26 -9.10 -29.29
C LEU A 205 12.18 -9.88 -30.61
N GLY A 206 11.40 -9.41 -31.59
CA GLY A 206 11.24 -10.05 -32.90
C GLY A 206 10.71 -11.49 -32.84
N ILE A 207 10.05 -11.88 -31.74
CA ILE A 207 9.60 -13.26 -31.49
C ILE A 207 8.60 -13.69 -32.55
N LYS A 208 7.70 -12.78 -32.94
CA LYS A 208 6.70 -13.03 -33.98
C LYS A 208 7.37 -13.36 -35.31
N ASP A 209 8.38 -12.59 -35.70
CA ASP A 209 9.09 -12.75 -36.97
C ASP A 209 9.95 -14.01 -36.99
N LYS A 210 10.64 -14.32 -35.89
CA LYS A 210 11.39 -15.57 -35.70
C LYS A 210 10.44 -16.78 -35.81
N PHE A 211 9.26 -16.71 -35.18
CA PHE A 211 8.26 -17.78 -35.27
C PHE A 211 7.74 -17.98 -36.70
N ILE A 212 7.39 -16.91 -37.40
CA ILE A 212 6.88 -16.98 -38.79
C ILE A 212 7.97 -17.54 -39.71
N SER A 213 9.22 -17.12 -39.55
CA SER A 213 10.36 -17.63 -40.32
C SER A 213 10.55 -19.14 -40.13
N ASN A 214 10.54 -19.61 -38.88
CA ASN A 214 10.61 -21.03 -38.55
C ASN A 214 9.43 -21.83 -39.14
N HIS A 215 8.23 -21.23 -39.15
CA HIS A 215 7.05 -21.85 -39.76
C HIS A 215 7.20 -22.00 -41.29
N GLN A 216 7.70 -20.97 -41.96
CA GLN A 216 7.94 -20.99 -43.41
C GLN A 216 8.96 -22.06 -43.80
N GLU A 217 10.06 -22.19 -43.06
CA GLU A 217 11.06 -23.24 -43.27
C GLU A 217 10.47 -24.65 -43.10
N SER A 218 9.59 -24.82 -42.10
CA SER A 218 8.85 -26.08 -41.90
C SER A 218 7.90 -26.39 -43.07
N CYS A 219 7.24 -25.39 -43.66
CA CYS A 219 6.38 -25.58 -44.83
C CYS A 219 7.20 -25.95 -46.08
N ARG A 220 8.35 -25.29 -46.29
CA ARG A 220 9.26 -25.57 -47.42
C ARG A 220 9.83 -27.00 -47.34
N SER A 221 10.27 -27.42 -46.16
CA SER A 221 10.81 -28.78 -45.95
C SER A 221 9.77 -29.90 -46.12
N LYS A 222 8.48 -29.60 -45.96
CA LYS A 222 7.37 -30.56 -46.15
C LYS A 222 6.84 -30.64 -47.59
N GLY A 223 7.47 -29.98 -48.55
CA GLY A 223 7.08 -30.06 -49.97
C GLY A 223 5.79 -29.31 -50.32
N LEU A 224 5.32 -28.40 -49.46
CA LEU A 224 4.20 -27.49 -49.75
C LEU A 224 4.62 -26.32 -50.65
N SER A 225 5.46 -26.56 -51.65
CA SER A 225 6.11 -25.54 -52.49
C SER A 225 5.19 -24.83 -53.48
N GLY A 226 3.88 -25.13 -53.44
CA GLY A 226 2.88 -24.58 -54.35
C GLY A 226 1.94 -23.52 -53.75
N GLU A 227 1.99 -23.28 -52.43
CA GLU A 227 1.18 -22.22 -51.83
C GLU A 227 1.86 -20.85 -51.99
N PRO A 228 1.11 -19.79 -52.36
CA PRO A 228 1.62 -18.42 -52.40
C PRO A 228 2.23 -18.04 -51.04
N LEU A 229 3.42 -17.43 -51.06
CA LEU A 229 4.16 -17.03 -49.85
C LEU A 229 3.29 -16.22 -48.86
N GLU A 230 2.42 -15.37 -49.39
CA GLU A 230 1.45 -14.58 -48.62
C GLU A 230 0.50 -15.45 -47.79
N LYS A 231 0.00 -16.57 -48.35
CA LYS A 231 -0.88 -17.48 -47.62
C LYS A 231 -0.16 -18.21 -46.49
N CYS A 232 1.11 -18.57 -46.69
CA CYS A 232 1.96 -19.15 -45.65
C CYS A 232 2.23 -18.17 -44.51
N ILE A 233 2.44 -16.88 -44.81
CA ILE A 233 2.60 -15.82 -43.81
C ILE A 233 1.32 -15.65 -43.01
N GLU A 234 0.17 -15.48 -43.68
CA GLU A 234 -1.14 -15.33 -43.01
C GLU A 234 -1.47 -16.54 -42.13
N ALA A 235 -1.18 -17.76 -42.59
CA ALA A 235 -1.37 -18.98 -41.82
C ALA A 235 -0.44 -19.01 -40.59
N GLY A 236 0.82 -18.58 -40.75
CA GLY A 236 1.78 -18.43 -39.66
C GLY A 236 1.31 -17.43 -38.60
N GLU A 237 0.79 -16.28 -39.00
CA GLU A 237 0.25 -15.27 -38.07
C GLU A 237 -0.97 -15.79 -37.31
N LYS A 238 -1.91 -16.44 -38.01
CA LYS A 238 -3.08 -17.07 -37.37
C LYS A 238 -2.65 -18.15 -36.38
N LYS A 239 -1.65 -18.95 -36.75
CA LYS A 239 -1.08 -19.99 -35.89
C LYS A 239 -0.41 -19.40 -34.65
N PHE A 240 0.39 -18.35 -34.82
CA PHE A 240 1.05 -17.64 -33.71
C PHE A 240 0.02 -17.11 -32.71
N LYS A 241 -1.01 -16.40 -33.18
CA LYS A 241 -2.08 -15.89 -32.30
C LYS A 241 -2.84 -17.01 -31.57
N ARG A 242 -3.11 -18.12 -32.25
CA ARG A 242 -3.89 -19.23 -31.69
C ARG A 242 -3.10 -20.06 -30.67
N GLU A 243 -1.82 -20.29 -30.94
CA GLU A 243 -1.01 -21.26 -30.19
C GLU A 243 -0.04 -20.57 -29.22
N PHE A 244 0.57 -19.45 -29.63
CA PHE A 244 1.62 -18.81 -28.84
C PHE A 244 1.08 -17.85 -27.79
N PHE A 245 -0.06 -17.19 -28.04
CA PHE A 245 -0.66 -16.28 -27.04
C PHE A 245 -1.09 -17.02 -25.75
N PRO A 246 -1.80 -18.16 -25.81
CA PRO A 246 -2.08 -18.94 -24.61
C PRO A 246 -0.81 -19.47 -23.94
N LEU A 247 0.17 -19.88 -24.75
CA LEU A 247 1.46 -20.36 -24.23
C LEU A 247 2.21 -19.27 -23.47
N PHE A 248 2.15 -18.02 -23.92
CA PHE A 248 2.73 -16.88 -23.21
C PHE A 248 2.09 -16.70 -21.84
N GLU A 249 0.76 -16.73 -21.76
CA GLU A 249 0.05 -16.65 -20.47
C GLU A 249 0.43 -17.81 -19.52
N GLU A 250 0.61 -19.01 -20.04
CA GLU A 250 1.09 -20.16 -19.27
C GLU A 250 2.54 -19.97 -18.81
N LYS A 251 3.42 -19.44 -19.67
CA LYS A 251 4.81 -19.12 -19.32
C LYS A 251 4.88 -18.06 -18.23
N ILE A 252 4.08 -17.00 -18.32
CA ILE A 252 3.96 -15.98 -17.26
C ILE A 252 3.57 -16.64 -15.94
N LYS A 253 2.52 -17.47 -15.91
CA LYS A 253 2.13 -18.20 -14.69
C LYS A 253 3.26 -19.07 -14.16
N LYS A 254 3.98 -19.76 -15.04
CA LYS A 254 5.10 -20.64 -14.66
C LYS A 254 6.25 -19.85 -14.04
N ILE A 255 6.66 -18.74 -14.67
CA ILE A 255 7.71 -17.85 -14.16
C ILE A 255 7.31 -17.29 -12.80
N SER A 256 6.11 -16.71 -12.68
CA SER A 256 5.62 -16.16 -11.41
C SER A 256 5.53 -17.21 -10.30
N SER A 257 5.12 -18.44 -10.63
CA SER A 257 5.01 -19.53 -9.64
C SER A 257 6.31 -19.88 -8.92
N TYR A 258 7.46 -19.50 -9.47
CA TYR A 258 8.77 -19.62 -8.81
C TYR A 258 8.85 -18.75 -7.54
N PHE A 259 8.32 -17.53 -7.62
CA PHE A 259 8.36 -16.55 -6.53
C PHE A 259 7.20 -16.74 -5.57
N GLN A 260 5.98 -16.85 -6.10
CA GLN A 260 4.78 -17.12 -5.30
C GLN A 260 3.71 -17.81 -6.14
N LYS A 261 2.89 -18.66 -5.51
CA LYS A 261 1.73 -19.24 -6.20
C LYS A 261 0.74 -18.14 -6.59
N CYS A 262 0.42 -18.06 -7.88
CA CYS A 262 -0.57 -17.15 -8.44
C CYS A 262 -1.82 -17.93 -8.90
N HIS A 263 -3.00 -17.31 -8.79
CA HIS A 263 -4.24 -17.95 -9.23
C HIS A 263 -4.46 -17.82 -10.73
N ASN A 264 -4.02 -16.70 -11.33
CA ASN A 264 -4.17 -16.41 -12.74
C ASN A 264 -2.92 -15.69 -13.31
N HIS A 265 -2.90 -15.42 -14.63
CA HIS A 265 -1.74 -14.78 -15.28
C HIS A 265 -1.61 -13.29 -14.94
N ILE A 266 -2.71 -12.61 -14.60
CA ILE A 266 -2.71 -11.20 -14.18
C ILE A 266 -2.05 -11.06 -12.80
N ASP A 267 -2.36 -11.96 -11.87
CA ASP A 267 -1.68 -12.01 -10.57
C ASP A 267 -0.19 -12.28 -10.74
N GLY A 268 0.15 -13.20 -11.65
CA GLY A 268 1.53 -13.52 -12.00
C GLY A 268 2.25 -12.32 -12.60
N PHE A 269 1.61 -11.60 -13.51
CA PHE A 269 2.17 -10.40 -14.11
C PHE A 269 2.29 -9.24 -13.12
N ASN A 270 1.34 -9.10 -12.18
CA ASN A 270 1.45 -8.13 -11.09
C ASN A 270 2.70 -8.41 -10.22
N GLN A 271 3.02 -9.67 -9.98
CA GLN A 271 4.25 -10.03 -9.28
C GLN A 271 5.49 -9.66 -10.11
N ILE A 272 5.50 -9.95 -11.40
CA ILE A 272 6.60 -9.57 -12.32
C ILE A 272 6.80 -8.06 -12.31
N ALA A 273 5.71 -7.28 -12.37
CA ALA A 273 5.76 -5.83 -12.30
C ALA A 273 6.37 -5.33 -10.98
N ASN A 274 6.02 -5.95 -9.84
CA ASN A 274 6.64 -5.59 -8.57
C ASN A 274 8.12 -5.95 -8.52
N ILE A 275 8.54 -7.08 -9.10
CA ILE A 275 9.97 -7.45 -9.17
C ILE A 275 10.73 -6.43 -10.04
N ASN A 276 10.16 -6.00 -11.17
CA ASN A 276 10.80 -5.00 -12.03
C ASN A 276 10.95 -3.63 -11.36
N LEU A 277 10.00 -3.23 -10.50
CA LEU A 277 10.13 -2.01 -9.69
C LEU A 277 11.00 -2.19 -8.43
N CYS A 278 11.79 -3.24 -8.32
CA CYS A 278 12.75 -3.35 -7.21
C CYS A 278 13.92 -2.39 -7.45
N ASN A 279 14.43 -1.78 -6.39
CA ASN A 279 15.57 -0.87 -6.46
C ASN A 279 16.88 -1.67 -6.33
N GLU A 280 17.91 -1.29 -7.11
CA GLU A 280 19.23 -1.94 -7.18
C GLU A 280 19.91 -2.10 -5.80
N ILE A 281 19.64 -1.20 -4.84
CA ILE A 281 20.44 -1.08 -3.60
C ILE A 281 19.71 -1.63 -2.37
N LYS A 282 18.99 -2.75 -2.48
CA LYS A 282 18.34 -3.36 -1.31
C LYS A 282 19.15 -4.53 -0.75
N GLU A 283 19.85 -4.26 0.36
CA GLU A 283 20.34 -5.31 1.25
C GLU A 283 19.18 -6.20 1.74
N VAL A 284 19.51 -7.46 2.04
CA VAL A 284 18.58 -8.52 2.48
C VAL A 284 17.83 -8.16 3.79
N ASP A 285 18.33 -7.19 4.55
CA ASP A 285 17.73 -6.68 5.80
C ASP A 285 16.62 -5.63 5.60
N SER A 286 16.31 -5.24 4.36
CA SER A 286 15.14 -4.40 4.09
C SER A 286 13.84 -5.13 4.48
N LEU A 287 12.94 -4.45 5.19
CA LEU A 287 11.65 -5.00 5.59
C LEU A 287 10.89 -5.49 4.35
N LYS A 288 10.85 -6.79 4.12
CA LYS A 288 10.05 -7.39 3.04
C LYS A 288 8.57 -7.17 3.36
N ILE A 289 7.99 -6.19 2.71
CA ILE A 289 6.63 -5.74 2.97
C ILE A 289 5.78 -6.00 1.74
N THR A 290 4.67 -6.70 1.91
CA THR A 290 3.67 -6.81 0.83
C THR A 290 3.10 -5.42 0.56
N ASN A 291 3.30 -4.95 -0.67
CA ASN A 291 2.82 -3.70 -1.22
C ASN A 291 1.62 -4.00 -2.14
N ASN A 292 0.47 -3.39 -1.84
CA ASN A 292 -0.74 -3.59 -2.64
C ASN A 292 -1.38 -2.25 -2.99
N ARG A 293 -1.64 -2.03 -4.29
CA ARG A 293 -2.49 -0.93 -4.72
C ARG A 293 -3.93 -1.19 -4.26
N ILE A 294 -4.53 -0.21 -3.59
CA ILE A 294 -5.95 -0.28 -3.20
C ILE A 294 -6.81 0.26 -4.33
N HIS A 295 -7.91 -0.42 -4.67
CA HIS A 295 -8.72 -0.10 -5.86
C HIS A 295 -9.66 1.08 -5.63
N ILE A 296 -9.09 2.28 -5.65
CA ILE A 296 -9.79 3.56 -5.59
C ILE A 296 -9.11 4.56 -6.54
N GLU A 297 -9.80 5.62 -6.96
CA GLU A 297 -9.24 6.61 -7.90
C GLU A 297 -7.99 7.33 -7.35
N LYS A 298 -7.87 7.45 -6.02
CA LYS A 298 -6.77 8.15 -5.34
C LYS A 298 -5.52 7.29 -5.21
N HIS A 299 -4.35 7.91 -5.18
CA HIS A 299 -3.05 7.26 -4.93
C HIS A 299 -3.00 6.66 -3.51
N CYS A 300 -3.37 5.39 -3.40
CA CYS A 300 -3.54 4.73 -2.12
C CYS A 300 -3.03 3.29 -2.15
N TYR A 301 -2.18 2.98 -1.18
CA TYR A 301 -1.42 1.74 -1.13
C TYR A 301 -1.50 1.14 0.27
N SER A 302 -1.42 -0.18 0.35
CA SER A 302 -1.22 -0.90 1.60
C SER A 302 0.21 -1.41 1.66
N PHE A 303 0.96 -0.99 2.68
CA PHE A 303 2.30 -1.48 2.99
C PHE A 303 2.26 -2.20 4.33
N GLY A 304 2.31 -3.53 4.30
CA GLY A 304 2.40 -4.33 5.52
C GLY A 304 1.16 -4.23 6.42
N GLY A 305 0.01 -3.92 5.80
CA GLY A 305 -1.27 -3.69 6.48
C GLY A 305 -1.54 -2.23 6.87
N ILE A 306 -0.56 -1.33 6.71
CA ILE A 306 -0.74 0.11 6.89
C ILE A 306 -1.28 0.70 5.59
N ILE A 307 -2.33 1.51 5.66
CA ILE A 307 -2.91 2.19 4.50
C ILE A 307 -2.28 3.57 4.38
N VAL A 308 -1.63 3.82 3.24
CA VAL A 308 -0.97 5.07 2.90
C VAL A 308 -1.71 5.73 1.76
N LEU A 309 -2.21 6.94 1.99
CA LEU A 309 -2.86 7.80 1.02
C LEU A 309 -1.92 8.95 0.65
N ILE A 310 -1.79 9.27 -0.63
CA ILE A 310 -0.94 10.37 -1.12
C ILE A 310 -1.84 11.48 -1.66
N LEU A 311 -1.67 12.69 -1.14
CA LEU A 311 -2.46 13.86 -1.52
C LEU A 311 -1.55 15.05 -1.83
N HIS A 312 -1.91 15.80 -2.86
CA HIS A 312 -1.32 17.10 -3.14
C HIS A 312 -1.83 18.15 -2.15
N LYS A 313 -0.97 19.05 -1.67
CA LYS A 313 -1.32 20.26 -0.94
C LYS A 313 -2.07 21.21 -1.86
N GLN A 314 -3.35 20.93 -2.13
CA GLN A 314 -4.20 21.88 -2.89
C GLN A 314 -4.22 23.18 -2.10
N GLY A 315 -3.94 24.31 -2.77
CA GLY A 315 -3.90 25.65 -2.17
C GLY A 315 -5.26 26.14 -1.66
N GLU A 316 -6.19 25.25 -1.36
CA GLU A 316 -7.42 25.59 -0.66
C GLU A 316 -7.08 25.99 0.77
N GLU A 317 -7.65 27.12 1.18
CA GLU A 317 -7.40 27.79 2.46
C GLU A 317 -7.65 26.90 3.70
N ASN A 318 -8.19 25.68 3.56
CA ASN A 318 -8.73 24.85 4.65
C ASN A 318 -7.92 23.58 4.97
N GLY A 319 -6.83 23.28 4.26
CA GLY A 319 -6.07 22.04 4.47
C GLY A 319 -6.87 20.78 4.09
N VAL A 320 -6.38 19.59 4.45
CA VAL A 320 -7.07 18.34 4.13
C VAL A 320 -8.29 18.15 5.04
N SER A 321 -9.48 18.10 4.43
CA SER A 321 -10.74 17.81 5.14
C SER A 321 -10.73 16.39 5.73
N PRO A 322 -11.00 16.22 7.04
CA PRO A 322 -11.11 14.90 7.67
C PRO A 322 -12.21 14.05 7.05
N ASN A 323 -13.32 14.67 6.61
CA ASN A 323 -14.40 13.94 5.96
C ASN A 323 -13.92 13.27 4.67
N ASP A 324 -13.12 13.99 3.88
CA ASP A 324 -12.60 13.48 2.62
C ASP A 324 -11.59 12.37 2.88
N LEU A 325 -10.73 12.52 3.89
CA LEU A 325 -9.82 11.45 4.34
C LEU A 325 -10.57 10.21 4.80
N PHE A 326 -11.58 10.37 5.65
CA PHE A 326 -12.31 9.24 6.23
C PHE A 326 -13.13 8.51 5.18
N ASN A 327 -13.70 9.23 4.22
CA ASN A 327 -14.38 8.63 3.08
C ASN A 327 -13.40 7.83 2.21
N VAL A 328 -12.23 8.39 1.92
CA VAL A 328 -11.19 7.69 1.14
C VAL A 328 -10.67 6.45 1.86
N PHE A 329 -10.42 6.51 3.18
CA PHE A 329 -10.01 5.34 3.96
C PHE A 329 -11.13 4.30 4.09
N SER A 330 -12.38 4.75 4.20
CA SER A 330 -13.53 3.86 4.16
C SER A 330 -13.60 3.11 2.83
N GLU A 331 -13.55 3.85 1.72
CA GLU A 331 -13.53 3.29 0.38
C GLU A 331 -12.37 2.30 0.23
N ALA A 332 -11.16 2.71 0.64
CA ALA A 332 -9.96 1.88 0.62
C ALA A 332 -10.12 0.56 1.39
N ILE A 333 -10.78 0.60 2.54
CA ILE A 333 -11.05 -0.59 3.33
C ILE A 333 -12.13 -1.45 2.65
N THR A 334 -13.21 -0.86 2.15
CA THR A 334 -14.33 -1.60 1.53
C THR A 334 -14.02 -2.20 0.18
N SER A 335 -13.16 -1.56 -0.62
CA SER A 335 -12.83 -2.01 -1.97
C SER A 335 -11.99 -3.29 -1.98
N ASN A 336 -11.49 -3.74 -0.83
CA ASN A 336 -10.76 -4.99 -0.72
C ASN A 336 -11.67 -6.10 -0.14
N PRO A 337 -11.92 -7.19 -0.89
CA PRO A 337 -12.84 -8.25 -0.48
C PRO A 337 -12.41 -9.02 0.78
N HIS A 338 -11.17 -8.88 1.24
CA HIS A 338 -10.64 -9.56 2.43
C HIS A 338 -10.56 -8.66 3.69
N ASN A 339 -11.11 -7.44 3.63
CA ASN A 339 -10.99 -6.47 4.72
C ASN A 339 -12.09 -6.52 5.79
N LEU A 340 -13.01 -7.50 5.75
CA LEU A 340 -14.01 -7.67 6.81
C LEU A 340 -13.35 -7.79 8.20
N ILE A 341 -12.23 -8.52 8.29
CA ILE A 341 -11.46 -8.65 9.54
C ILE A 341 -10.92 -7.30 10.00
N HIS A 342 -10.51 -6.43 9.08
CA HIS A 342 -10.05 -5.08 9.39
C HIS A 342 -11.22 -4.22 9.93
N LEU A 343 -12.41 -4.28 9.31
CA LEU A 343 -13.58 -3.57 9.84
C LEU A 343 -13.99 -4.08 11.22
N ILE A 344 -13.95 -5.40 11.45
CA ILE A 344 -14.22 -6.00 12.77
C ILE A 344 -13.18 -5.52 13.79
N SER A 345 -11.89 -5.47 13.43
CA SER A 345 -10.85 -5.03 14.37
C SER A 345 -11.00 -3.55 14.74
N LEU A 346 -11.39 -2.69 13.79
CA LEU A 346 -11.69 -1.29 14.05
C LEU A 346 -12.91 -1.11 14.95
N GLU A 347 -14.02 -1.81 14.69
CA GLU A 347 -15.23 -1.74 15.52
C GLU A 347 -14.97 -2.28 16.94
N LEU A 348 -14.19 -3.38 17.07
CA LEU A 348 -13.78 -3.90 18.36
C LEU A 348 -12.90 -2.90 19.11
N LYS A 349 -11.93 -2.27 18.45
CA LYS A 349 -11.07 -1.24 19.04
C LYS A 349 -11.90 -0.06 19.56
N ASP A 350 -12.89 0.39 18.78
CA ASP A 350 -13.81 1.45 19.18
C ASP A 350 -14.61 1.08 20.43
N LYS A 351 -15.19 -0.12 20.42
CA LYS A 351 -15.96 -0.65 21.55
C LYS A 351 -15.10 -0.75 22.82
N PHE A 352 -13.93 -1.36 22.72
CA PHE A 352 -13.00 -1.46 23.86
C PHE A 352 -12.62 -0.08 24.39
N ARG A 353 -12.34 0.91 23.54
CA ARG A 353 -12.04 2.29 24.00
C ARG A 353 -13.18 2.90 24.79
N ASN A 354 -14.43 2.74 24.33
CA ASN A 354 -15.61 3.27 25.03
C ASN A 354 -15.81 2.57 26.39
N ASP A 355 -15.67 1.24 26.41
CA ASP A 355 -15.80 0.45 27.62
C ASP A 355 -14.69 0.79 28.62
N PHE A 356 -13.43 0.90 28.19
CA PHE A 356 -12.30 1.28 29.05
C PHE A 356 -12.39 2.72 29.57
N SER A 357 -12.88 3.67 28.78
CA SER A 357 -13.13 5.05 29.27
C SER A 357 -14.20 5.06 30.37
N THR A 358 -15.25 4.26 30.20
CA THR A 358 -16.29 4.07 31.22
C THR A 358 -15.74 3.39 32.46
N ILE A 359 -14.79 2.45 32.31
CA ILE A 359 -14.10 1.81 33.45
C ILE A 359 -13.29 2.85 34.22
N GLY A 360 -12.45 3.66 33.57
CA GLY A 360 -11.62 4.65 34.28
C GLY A 360 -12.45 5.63 35.13
N THR A 361 -13.64 6.00 34.66
CA THR A 361 -14.55 6.89 35.39
C THR A 361 -15.31 6.18 36.52
N LYS A 362 -15.72 4.92 36.34
CA LYS A 362 -16.45 4.13 37.35
C LYS A 362 -15.56 3.39 38.34
N PHE A 363 -14.29 3.13 38.01
CA PHE A 363 -13.38 2.41 38.89
C PHE A 363 -13.16 3.17 40.21
N ASN A 364 -13.13 4.49 40.13
CA ASN A 364 -13.04 5.37 41.31
C ASN A 364 -14.30 5.31 42.21
N THR A 365 -15.39 4.68 41.76
CA THR A 365 -16.61 4.50 42.57
C THR A 365 -16.74 3.08 43.14
N VAL A 366 -15.79 2.19 42.86
CA VAL A 366 -15.78 0.83 43.43
C VAL A 366 -15.24 0.89 44.86
N ASP A 367 -15.96 0.26 45.80
CA ASP A 367 -15.50 0.13 47.18
C ASP A 367 -14.22 -0.73 47.24
N GLU A 368 -13.17 -0.18 47.85
CA GLU A 368 -11.85 -0.81 47.94
C GLU A 368 -11.91 -2.17 48.64
N LYS A 369 -12.72 -2.31 49.69
CA LYS A 369 -12.84 -3.56 50.45
C LYS A 369 -13.53 -4.64 49.62
N ALA A 370 -14.57 -4.28 48.88
CA ALA A 370 -15.22 -5.19 47.94
C ALA A 370 -14.28 -5.61 46.81
N PHE A 371 -13.50 -4.67 46.26
CA PHE A 371 -12.53 -4.95 45.20
C PHE A 371 -11.42 -5.91 45.65
N LEU A 372 -10.80 -5.63 46.80
CA LEU A 372 -9.74 -6.48 47.37
C LEU A 372 -10.28 -7.83 47.86
N HIS A 373 -11.55 -7.91 48.29
CA HIS A 373 -12.18 -9.18 48.61
C HIS A 373 -12.29 -10.08 47.38
N HIS A 374 -12.69 -9.54 46.22
CA HIS A 374 -12.73 -10.30 44.98
C HIS A 374 -11.34 -10.65 44.45
N ALA A 375 -10.34 -9.78 44.64
CA ALA A 375 -8.96 -10.02 44.22
C ALA A 375 -8.36 -11.29 44.84
N LYS A 376 -8.70 -11.60 46.10
CA LYS A 376 -8.24 -12.80 46.81
C LYS A 376 -8.64 -14.11 46.13
N ASN A 377 -9.74 -14.11 45.36
CA ASN A 377 -10.16 -15.30 44.61
C ASN A 377 -9.23 -15.66 43.45
N TYR A 378 -8.28 -14.77 43.13
CA TYR A 378 -7.30 -14.93 42.05
C TYR A 378 -5.87 -15.06 42.57
N GLU A 379 -5.68 -15.15 43.90
CA GLU A 379 -4.41 -15.52 44.50
C GLU A 379 -4.09 -16.99 44.17
N ILE A 380 -2.98 -17.22 43.48
CA ILE A 380 -2.44 -18.57 43.24
C ILE A 380 -1.28 -18.77 44.22
N GLY A 381 -1.46 -19.67 45.19
CA GLY A 381 -0.37 -20.08 46.10
C GLY A 381 -0.08 -19.12 47.26
N GLY A 382 -0.98 -18.19 47.59
CA GLY A 382 -0.85 -17.31 48.76
C GLY A 382 0.02 -16.06 48.55
N GLU A 383 0.57 -15.85 47.36
CA GLU A 383 1.24 -14.60 46.98
C GLU A 383 0.45 -13.86 45.90
N PHE A 384 0.06 -12.63 46.22
CA PHE A 384 -0.58 -11.72 45.26
C PHE A 384 0.49 -11.10 44.34
N SER A 385 0.94 -11.88 43.37
CA SER A 385 1.91 -11.40 42.37
C SER A 385 1.29 -10.38 41.42
N LEU A 386 2.12 -9.49 40.84
CA LEU A 386 1.70 -8.51 39.83
C LEU A 386 0.92 -9.16 38.66
N ASN A 387 1.29 -10.40 38.28
CA ASN A 387 0.62 -11.14 37.23
C ASN A 387 -0.76 -11.65 37.67
N SER A 388 -0.91 -12.06 38.94
CA SER A 388 -2.22 -12.45 39.51
C SER A 388 -3.16 -11.24 39.58
N PHE A 389 -2.64 -10.05 39.94
CA PHE A 389 -3.42 -8.81 39.89
C PHE A 389 -3.84 -8.44 38.46
N LYS A 390 -2.90 -8.48 37.49
CA LYS A 390 -3.23 -8.21 36.07
C LYS A 390 -4.30 -9.17 35.56
N ASN A 391 -4.18 -10.45 35.88
CA ASN A 391 -5.16 -11.47 35.48
C ASN A 391 -6.51 -11.27 36.17
N PHE A 392 -6.53 -10.91 37.46
CA PHE A 392 -7.75 -10.56 38.20
C PHE A 392 -8.47 -9.39 37.54
N VAL A 393 -7.74 -8.30 37.27
CA VAL A 393 -8.28 -7.13 36.57
C VAL A 393 -8.82 -7.62 35.23
N VAL A 394 -8.00 -8.14 34.31
CA VAL A 394 -8.46 -8.53 32.97
C VAL A 394 -9.65 -9.52 32.99
N LYS A 395 -9.65 -10.54 33.85
CA LYS A 395 -10.72 -11.56 33.89
C LYS A 395 -12.00 -11.10 34.57
N SER A 396 -11.93 -10.24 35.58
CA SER A 396 -13.14 -9.71 36.23
C SER A 396 -13.95 -8.82 35.30
N TRP A 397 -13.38 -8.40 34.17
CA TRP A 397 -13.99 -7.46 33.24
C TRP A 397 -14.34 -8.07 31.86
N ILE A 398 -13.85 -9.27 31.53
CA ILE A 398 -14.21 -9.99 30.28
C ILE A 398 -15.49 -10.85 30.44
N HIS A 399 -16.10 -10.87 31.63
CA HIS A 399 -17.32 -11.64 31.92
C HIS A 399 -18.62 -10.84 31.87
#